data_AF-A0A1N7P0B5-F1
#
_entry.id   AF-A0A1N7P0B5-F1
#
_cell.length_a   1.000
_cell.length_b   1.000
_cell.length_c   1.000
_cell.angle_alpha   90.00
_cell.angle_beta   90.00
_cell.angle_gamma   90.00
#
_symmetry.space_group_name_H-M   'P 1'
#
loop_
_entity.id
_entity.type
_entity.pdbx_description
1 polymer ?
#
loop_
_entity_poly.entity_id
_entity_poly.type
_entity_poly.pdbx_seq_one_letter_code
_entity_poly.pdbx_strand_id
1 'polypeptide(L)'
;MFKRLWFAVCVASLMGVSTLTFAQKDRFQQKVKYEMDVAMDVVKNQYTGTQKLHYTNNSSDTLTRAFYHLYYNAFQPNSMMDVRSRTIADPDRRVRDRIQNLKPEEYGILEVKKLTMNGKPVKFEHEETILEVDLAEPILPGQTVIFDMEFFGQVPLQVRRAGRDNAEGIRYSMSQWYPKMAAYDVRGWHANPYIGREFYGNFGDFDVKITIDKEYLLGGTGYLQNANEIGKGYEDAGVKVPTPRGKNLTWHFTAPNVHDFMWAADPNYTHDKVQMENGPMVHLLYVKNEKTEENWAALMQYTIDAIKYCSENFGTYPYEQYSVIQGGDGGMEYPMATLITGHRNLKSLVGVTVHELIHSWYYGVLGFNESSEPWLDEGFTTWGTSVVMDAVFEKDPNFTHNGSYRSYFRLAEAGYEEPLTTHGDHYNLNSAYGPGTYNKGAVFVEQMSYVVGRENFNKALLRLWDDWKFKHPNGNDVIRVFENVSGLELDWYYDYFIASTKTIDYGIKSVEAAGNDTKLTLERVGMMPMPVDVVVTYQDGSQEMIYLPLVIQRGSKPEEAGMPKRVKTQKWPWTNYTTEVMVGRPIADIKSIEIDPSLRMADVNRENNRVEVSTEMQKK
;
A
#
# COMPACT_ATOMS: atom_id res chain seq x y z
N MET A 1 -39.90 74.97 -2.24
CA MET A 1 -38.76 75.80 -2.67
C MET A 1 -37.53 75.37 -1.88
N PHE A 2 -36.57 74.75 -2.56
CA PHE A 2 -35.12 74.74 -2.32
C PHE A 2 -34.47 74.53 -0.92
N LYS A 3 -33.59 73.50 -0.90
CA LYS A 3 -32.23 73.39 -0.31
C LYS A 3 -32.12 73.13 1.21
N ARG A 4 -31.65 71.93 1.63
CA ARG A 4 -30.22 71.49 1.84
C ARG A 4 -29.58 72.28 3.01
N LEU A 5 -28.99 71.71 4.06
CA LEU A 5 -27.88 70.74 4.06
C LEU A 5 -27.55 70.28 5.53
N TRP A 6 -27.52 68.96 5.78
CA TRP A 6 -26.50 68.15 6.50
C TRP A 6 -26.19 68.35 8.01
N PHE A 7 -26.31 67.29 8.82
CA PHE A 7 -25.18 66.37 9.11
C PHE A 7 -25.70 65.05 9.71
N ALA A 8 -25.06 63.95 9.30
CA ALA A 8 -25.48 62.58 9.52
C ALA A 8 -24.77 61.94 10.71
N VAL A 9 -25.52 61.21 11.54
CA VAL A 9 -25.02 60.11 12.37
C VAL A 9 -26.06 58.99 12.26
N CYS A 10 -25.93 58.15 11.24
CA CYS A 10 -26.62 56.86 11.19
C CYS A 10 -25.57 55.77 11.39
N VAL A 11 -25.67 55.12 12.54
CA VAL A 11 -24.99 53.89 12.88
C VAL A 11 -25.41 52.84 11.85
N ALA A 12 -24.54 52.58 10.87
CA ALA A 12 -24.69 51.46 9.96
C ALA A 12 -24.18 50.21 10.69
N SER A 13 -25.12 49.43 11.22
CA SER A 13 -24.90 48.07 11.67
C SER A 13 -24.49 47.23 10.46
N LEU A 14 -23.19 47.16 10.18
CA LEU A 14 -22.59 46.15 9.32
C LEU A 14 -22.78 44.80 10.02
N MET A 15 -23.90 44.12 9.72
CA MET A 15 -23.97 42.67 9.83
C MET A 15 -22.95 42.13 8.82
N GLY A 16 -21.73 41.91 9.29
CA GLY A 16 -20.76 41.08 8.61
C GLY A 16 -21.37 39.69 8.50
N VAL A 17 -21.95 39.39 7.34
CA VAL A 17 -22.11 38.01 6.89
C VAL A 17 -20.69 37.50 6.76
N SER A 18 -20.20 36.84 7.80
CA SER A 18 -19.03 35.99 7.71
C SER A 18 -19.39 34.88 6.74
N THR A 19 -19.18 35.12 5.44
CA THR A 19 -18.96 34.04 4.51
C THR A 19 -17.76 33.30 5.05
N LEU A 20 -18.00 32.19 5.74
CA LEU A 20 -17.02 31.14 5.90
C LEU A 20 -16.65 30.72 4.49
N THR A 21 -15.66 31.41 3.91
CA THR A 21 -14.92 30.89 2.79
C THR A 21 -14.27 29.63 3.34
N PHE A 22 -14.94 28.49 3.12
CA PHE A 22 -14.23 27.23 3.10
C PHE A 22 -13.17 27.44 2.04
N ALA A 23 -11.92 27.66 2.48
CA ALA A 23 -10.77 27.45 1.63
C ALA A 23 -11.04 26.12 0.94
N GLN A 24 -11.07 26.13 -0.39
CA GLN A 24 -11.30 24.97 -1.21
C GLN A 24 -10.44 23.86 -0.61
N LYS A 25 -11.06 22.81 -0.05
CA LYS A 25 -10.30 21.63 0.34
C LYS A 25 -9.77 21.12 -0.99
N ASP A 26 -8.50 21.40 -1.29
CA ASP A 26 -7.82 20.96 -2.51
C ASP A 26 -7.87 19.43 -2.68
N ARG A 27 -8.34 18.69 -1.67
CA ARG A 27 -8.54 17.24 -1.66
C ARG A 27 -10.01 16.91 -1.39
N PHE A 28 -10.63 16.19 -2.32
CA PHE A 28 -11.93 15.52 -2.15
C PHE A 28 -11.79 14.03 -2.46
N GLN A 29 -12.74 13.23 -1.96
CA GLN A 29 -12.91 11.84 -2.36
C GLN A 29 -14.41 11.57 -2.48
N GLN A 30 -14.81 10.73 -3.43
CA GLN A 30 -16.22 10.36 -3.56
C GLN A 30 -16.64 9.46 -2.40
N LYS A 31 -17.95 9.45 -2.14
CA LYS A 31 -18.53 8.48 -1.22
C LYS A 31 -19.47 7.55 -1.96
N VAL A 32 -19.30 6.25 -1.73
CA VAL A 32 -20.14 5.21 -2.30
C VAL A 32 -20.84 4.41 -1.21
N LYS A 33 -22.03 3.88 -1.51
CA LYS A 33 -22.66 2.80 -0.73
C LYS A 33 -23.24 1.78 -1.69
N TYR A 34 -22.81 0.54 -1.55
CA TYR A 34 -23.27 -0.60 -2.34
C TYR A 34 -24.27 -1.42 -1.54
N GLU A 35 -25.41 -1.72 -2.14
CA GLU A 35 -26.33 -2.77 -1.73
C GLU A 35 -26.37 -3.81 -2.85
N MET A 36 -25.97 -5.05 -2.56
CA MET A 36 -25.85 -6.11 -3.55
C MET A 36 -26.60 -7.37 -3.13
N ASP A 37 -27.30 -7.98 -4.08
CA ASP A 37 -27.92 -9.31 -3.94
C ASP A 37 -27.49 -10.18 -5.12
N VAL A 38 -26.81 -11.29 -4.81
CA VAL A 38 -26.10 -12.14 -5.77
C VAL A 38 -26.53 -13.59 -5.59
N ALA A 39 -26.87 -14.24 -6.70
CA ALA A 39 -27.18 -15.66 -6.74
C ALA A 39 -26.10 -16.42 -7.51
N MET A 40 -25.39 -17.31 -6.83
CA MET A 40 -24.29 -18.11 -7.38
C MET A 40 -24.78 -19.50 -7.81
N ASP A 41 -24.53 -19.85 -9.08
CA ASP A 41 -24.66 -21.20 -9.62
C ASP A 41 -23.29 -21.88 -9.59
N VAL A 42 -23.08 -22.70 -8.56
CA VAL A 42 -21.80 -23.40 -8.33
C VAL A 42 -21.51 -24.52 -9.32
N VAL A 43 -22.52 -24.98 -10.07
CA VAL A 43 -22.37 -26.02 -11.10
C VAL A 43 -21.86 -25.39 -12.38
N LYS A 44 -22.41 -24.22 -12.76
CA LYS A 44 -22.01 -23.49 -13.97
C LYS A 44 -20.84 -22.54 -13.77
N ASN A 45 -20.46 -22.21 -12.53
CA ASN A 45 -19.49 -21.15 -12.22
C ASN A 45 -19.94 -19.76 -12.66
N GLN A 46 -21.23 -19.49 -12.54
CA GLN A 46 -21.86 -18.27 -13.02
C GLN A 46 -22.74 -17.67 -11.93
N TYR A 47 -22.97 -16.36 -11.99
CA TYR A 47 -23.83 -15.67 -11.05
C TYR A 47 -24.57 -14.53 -11.73
N THR A 48 -25.73 -14.20 -11.15
CA THR A 48 -26.46 -12.98 -11.47
C THR A 48 -26.52 -12.11 -10.23
N GLY A 49 -26.34 -10.81 -10.39
CA GLY A 49 -26.37 -9.86 -9.30
C GLY A 49 -27.24 -8.66 -9.62
N THR A 50 -27.82 -8.10 -8.55
CA THR A 50 -28.33 -6.73 -8.55
C THR A 50 -27.43 -5.87 -7.69
N GLN A 51 -27.20 -4.64 -8.11
CA GLN A 51 -26.42 -3.65 -7.39
C GLN A 51 -27.18 -2.33 -7.37
N LYS A 52 -27.37 -1.79 -6.17
CA LYS A 52 -27.79 -0.42 -5.96
C LYS A 52 -26.62 0.37 -5.36
N LEU A 53 -26.15 1.35 -6.10
CA LEU A 53 -25.04 2.21 -5.70
C LEU A 53 -25.53 3.62 -5.44
N HIS A 54 -25.43 4.07 -4.19
CA HIS A 54 -25.53 5.49 -3.87
C HIS A 54 -24.17 6.14 -4.12
N TYR A 55 -24.11 7.10 -5.04
CA TYR A 55 -22.90 7.83 -5.38
C TYR A 55 -23.07 9.30 -5.01
N THR A 56 -22.18 9.84 -4.18
CA THR A 56 -22.17 11.26 -3.81
C THR A 56 -20.98 11.96 -4.46
N ASN A 57 -21.27 12.94 -5.31
CA ASN A 57 -20.26 13.78 -5.94
C ASN A 57 -19.72 14.81 -4.94
N ASN A 58 -18.56 14.54 -4.35
CA ASN A 58 -17.88 15.46 -3.42
C ASN A 58 -16.88 16.40 -4.12
N SER A 59 -16.77 16.33 -5.44
CA SER A 59 -15.92 17.25 -6.21
C SER A 59 -16.58 18.61 -6.41
N SER A 60 -15.81 19.60 -6.86
CA SER A 60 -16.32 20.86 -7.38
C SER A 60 -16.87 20.76 -8.80
N ASP A 61 -16.75 19.60 -9.43
CA ASP A 61 -17.02 19.42 -10.85
C ASP A 61 -18.46 18.93 -11.08
N THR A 62 -19.01 19.28 -12.24
CA THR A 62 -20.26 18.68 -12.71
C THR A 62 -19.91 17.45 -13.55
N LEU A 63 -20.34 16.26 -13.10
CA LEU A 63 -20.04 15.01 -13.79
C LEU A 63 -21.12 14.71 -14.84
N THR A 64 -20.70 14.44 -16.07
CA THR A 64 -21.59 14.09 -17.19
C THR A 64 -21.39 12.65 -17.69
N ARG A 65 -20.36 11.98 -17.18
CA ARG A 65 -20.04 10.58 -17.43
C ARG A 65 -19.69 9.88 -16.11
N ALA A 66 -19.86 8.57 -16.06
CA ALA A 66 -19.35 7.71 -15.01
C ALA A 66 -18.70 6.47 -15.63
N PHE A 67 -17.82 5.81 -14.87
CA PHE A 67 -17.10 4.62 -15.33
C PHE A 67 -17.16 3.53 -14.27
N TYR A 68 -17.31 2.28 -14.70
CA TYR A 68 -17.16 1.11 -13.85
C TYR A 68 -16.03 0.22 -14.37
N HIS A 69 -15.30 -0.39 -13.45
CA HIS A 69 -14.38 -1.47 -13.74
C HIS A 69 -15.13 -2.81 -13.80
N LEU A 70 -14.81 -3.59 -14.83
CA LEU A 70 -15.33 -4.92 -15.16
C LEU A 70 -14.18 -5.94 -15.20
N TYR A 71 -13.43 -6.03 -14.09
CA TYR A 71 -12.12 -6.69 -14.06
C TYR A 71 -12.07 -8.14 -14.57
N TYR A 72 -13.14 -8.92 -14.42
CA TYR A 72 -13.17 -10.30 -14.93
C TYR A 72 -12.98 -10.39 -16.45
N ASN A 73 -13.31 -9.34 -17.20
CA ASN A 73 -13.14 -9.32 -18.65
C ASN A 73 -11.66 -9.33 -19.07
N ALA A 74 -10.72 -9.02 -18.16
CA ALA A 74 -9.28 -9.18 -18.43
C ALA A 74 -8.87 -10.65 -18.61
N PHE A 75 -9.64 -11.61 -18.12
CA PHE A 75 -9.37 -13.03 -18.29
C PHE A 75 -9.94 -13.61 -19.58
N GLN A 76 -10.29 -12.79 -20.57
CA GLN A 76 -10.78 -13.22 -21.88
C GLN A 76 -9.62 -13.34 -22.89
N PRO A 77 -9.64 -14.33 -23.80
CA PRO A 77 -8.68 -14.39 -24.90
C PRO A 77 -8.65 -13.09 -25.71
N ASN A 78 -7.44 -12.59 -26.00
CA ASN A 78 -7.17 -11.31 -26.67
C ASN A 78 -7.55 -10.04 -25.87
N SER A 79 -7.85 -10.14 -24.58
CA SER A 79 -7.90 -8.96 -23.71
C SER A 79 -6.55 -8.24 -23.68
N MET A 80 -6.53 -7.00 -23.21
CA MET A 80 -5.29 -6.25 -23.01
C MET A 80 -4.33 -6.98 -22.06
N MET A 81 -4.84 -7.64 -21.01
CA MET A 81 -4.02 -8.47 -20.10
C MET A 81 -3.41 -9.67 -20.83
N ASP A 82 -4.18 -10.40 -21.65
CA ASP A 82 -3.70 -11.55 -22.43
C ASP A 82 -2.63 -11.13 -23.45
N VAL A 83 -2.89 -10.06 -24.20
CA VAL A 83 -1.92 -9.56 -25.19
C VAL A 83 -0.66 -9.13 -24.46
N ARG A 84 -0.77 -8.33 -23.38
CA ARG A 84 0.38 -7.85 -22.62
C ARG A 84 1.20 -9.00 -22.06
N SER A 85 0.57 -10.04 -21.49
CA SER A 85 1.27 -11.19 -20.90
C SER A 85 2.02 -12.04 -21.93
N ARG A 86 1.72 -11.89 -23.22
CA ARG A 86 2.43 -12.56 -24.31
C ARG A 86 3.47 -11.67 -25.01
N THR A 87 3.32 -10.34 -24.93
CA THR A 87 4.19 -9.39 -25.66
C THR A 87 5.23 -8.68 -24.80
N ILE A 88 5.03 -8.57 -23.48
CA ILE A 88 6.06 -8.01 -22.59
C ILE A 88 7.30 -8.91 -22.58
N ALA A 89 8.50 -8.33 -22.48
CA ALA A 89 9.75 -9.08 -22.62
C ALA A 89 9.98 -10.12 -21.51
N ASP A 90 9.45 -9.88 -20.31
CA ASP A 90 9.65 -10.71 -19.12
C ASP A 90 8.32 -11.04 -18.41
N PRO A 91 7.40 -11.78 -19.07
CA PRO A 91 6.04 -11.95 -18.57
C PRO A 91 5.98 -12.71 -17.25
N ASP A 92 4.95 -12.39 -16.44
CA ASP A 92 4.63 -13.16 -15.24
C ASP A 92 4.43 -14.63 -15.62
N ARG A 93 5.26 -15.49 -15.03
CA ARG A 93 5.28 -16.94 -15.32
C ARG A 93 3.96 -17.62 -15.00
N ARG A 94 3.16 -17.03 -14.11
CA ARG A 94 1.83 -17.51 -13.75
C ARG A 94 0.80 -17.19 -14.80
N VAL A 95 1.01 -16.22 -15.69
CA VAL A 95 0.03 -15.80 -16.70
C VAL A 95 0.42 -16.30 -18.08
N ARG A 96 1.52 -15.79 -18.66
CA ARG A 96 2.02 -16.10 -20.01
C ARG A 96 0.88 -16.21 -21.04
N ASP A 97 0.72 -17.36 -21.67
CA ASP A 97 -0.28 -17.68 -22.68
C ASP A 97 -1.53 -18.38 -22.11
N ARG A 98 -1.67 -18.49 -20.79
CA ARG A 98 -2.78 -19.23 -20.17
C ARG A 98 -4.14 -18.64 -20.54
N ILE A 99 -4.27 -17.32 -20.62
CA ILE A 99 -5.55 -16.64 -20.92
C ILE A 99 -6.02 -16.97 -22.34
N GLN A 100 -5.13 -16.85 -23.33
CA GLN A 100 -5.43 -17.23 -24.72
C GLN A 100 -5.97 -18.67 -24.87
N ASN A 101 -5.54 -19.58 -23.98
CA ASN A 101 -5.91 -20.99 -24.01
C ASN A 101 -7.17 -21.33 -23.20
N LEU A 102 -7.82 -20.35 -22.56
CA LEU A 102 -9.08 -20.58 -21.84
C LEU A 102 -10.24 -20.85 -22.80
N LYS A 103 -11.10 -21.80 -22.44
CA LYS A 103 -12.36 -22.07 -23.14
C LYS A 103 -13.45 -21.06 -22.75
N PRO A 104 -14.55 -20.98 -23.53
CA PRO A 104 -15.69 -20.11 -23.23
C PRO A 104 -16.25 -20.20 -21.81
N GLU A 105 -16.26 -21.39 -21.22
CA GLU A 105 -16.71 -21.66 -19.85
C GLU A 105 -15.62 -21.48 -18.77
N GLU A 106 -14.40 -21.14 -19.18
CA GLU A 106 -13.23 -20.97 -18.32
C GLU A 106 -12.77 -19.51 -18.21
N TYR A 107 -13.06 -18.63 -19.17
CA TYR A 107 -12.70 -17.22 -19.04
C TYR A 107 -13.65 -16.43 -18.16
N GLY A 108 -13.18 -15.29 -17.67
CA GLY A 108 -13.97 -14.38 -16.84
C GLY A 108 -14.95 -13.56 -17.67
N ILE A 109 -16.16 -13.39 -17.14
CA ILE A 109 -17.15 -12.46 -17.70
C ILE A 109 -17.68 -11.61 -16.56
N LEU A 110 -17.78 -10.31 -16.80
CA LEU A 110 -18.57 -9.40 -15.99
C LEU A 110 -19.30 -8.44 -16.92
N GLU A 111 -20.61 -8.60 -16.98
CA GLU A 111 -21.45 -7.96 -17.97
C GLU A 111 -22.64 -7.27 -17.31
N VAL A 112 -22.68 -5.95 -17.41
CA VAL A 112 -23.86 -5.15 -17.07
C VAL A 112 -24.97 -5.36 -18.10
N LYS A 113 -26.13 -5.83 -17.64
CA LYS A 113 -27.31 -6.10 -18.49
C LYS A 113 -28.25 -4.90 -18.54
N LYS A 114 -28.32 -4.15 -17.45
CA LYS A 114 -29.20 -2.99 -17.31
C LYS A 114 -28.59 -2.04 -16.29
N LEU A 115 -28.71 -0.75 -16.58
CA LEU A 115 -28.28 0.32 -15.70
C LEU A 115 -29.28 1.47 -15.79
N THR A 116 -29.67 1.99 -14.62
CA THR A 116 -30.45 3.22 -14.51
C THR A 116 -29.81 4.15 -13.51
N MET A 117 -30.00 5.45 -13.68
CA MET A 117 -29.63 6.47 -12.70
C MET A 117 -30.91 7.20 -12.27
N ASN A 118 -31.21 7.22 -10.97
CA ASN A 118 -32.44 7.76 -10.40
C ASN A 118 -33.71 7.21 -11.10
N GLY A 119 -33.70 5.92 -11.44
CA GLY A 119 -34.78 5.23 -12.16
C GLY A 119 -34.88 5.53 -13.67
N LYS A 120 -34.04 6.41 -14.22
CA LYS A 120 -33.97 6.68 -15.67
C LYS A 120 -32.91 5.80 -16.33
N PRO A 121 -33.21 5.10 -17.45
CA PRO A 121 -32.19 4.37 -18.20
C PRO A 121 -31.05 5.28 -18.64
N VAL A 122 -29.82 4.79 -18.53
CA VAL A 122 -28.62 5.45 -19.06
C VAL A 122 -28.09 4.67 -20.25
N LYS A 123 -27.36 5.35 -21.13
CA LYS A 123 -26.61 4.68 -22.19
C LYS A 123 -25.26 4.25 -21.64
N PHE A 124 -24.80 3.07 -22.01
CA PHE A 124 -23.49 2.59 -21.65
C PHE A 124 -22.89 1.74 -22.76
N GLU A 125 -21.57 1.62 -22.73
CA GLU A 125 -20.75 0.82 -23.64
C GLU A 125 -19.75 0.00 -22.83
N HIS A 126 -19.57 -1.27 -23.22
CA HIS A 126 -18.57 -2.15 -22.63
C HIS A 126 -17.30 -2.10 -23.47
N GLU A 127 -16.26 -1.54 -22.90
CA GLU A 127 -14.91 -1.46 -23.46
C GLU A 127 -13.97 -2.37 -22.66
N GLU A 128 -14.00 -3.67 -22.99
CA GLU A 128 -13.27 -4.73 -22.31
C GLU A 128 -13.48 -4.72 -20.78
N THR A 129 -12.53 -4.15 -20.03
CA THR A 129 -12.56 -4.06 -18.56
C THR A 129 -13.22 -2.79 -18.05
N ILE A 130 -13.78 -1.95 -18.91
CA ILE A 130 -14.41 -0.68 -18.55
C ILE A 130 -15.85 -0.64 -19.06
N LEU A 131 -16.74 -0.13 -18.23
CA LEU A 131 -18.08 0.30 -18.64
C LEU A 131 -18.09 1.83 -18.71
N GLU A 132 -18.25 2.39 -19.91
CA GLU A 132 -18.48 3.83 -20.08
C GLU A 132 -19.97 4.13 -19.94
N VAL A 133 -20.34 5.08 -19.09
CA VAL A 133 -21.73 5.46 -18.84
C VAL A 133 -21.97 6.92 -19.20
N ASP A 134 -22.82 7.15 -20.19
CA ASP A 134 -23.34 8.48 -20.51
C ASP A 134 -24.53 8.78 -19.60
N LEU A 135 -24.35 9.73 -18.68
CA LEU A 135 -25.35 10.05 -17.68
C LEU A 135 -26.58 10.71 -18.32
N ALA A 136 -27.78 10.25 -17.94
CA ALA A 136 -29.03 10.81 -18.44
C ALA A 136 -29.25 12.27 -18.01
N GLU A 137 -28.66 12.65 -16.87
CA GLU A 137 -28.60 14.00 -16.34
C GLU A 137 -27.26 14.18 -15.60
N PRO A 138 -26.68 15.39 -15.54
CA PRO A 138 -25.42 15.60 -14.82
C PRO A 138 -25.55 15.37 -13.30
N ILE A 139 -24.47 14.93 -12.66
CA ILE A 139 -24.35 14.89 -11.20
C ILE A 139 -23.64 16.17 -10.74
N LEU A 140 -24.38 17.07 -10.11
CA LEU A 140 -23.85 18.35 -9.64
C LEU A 140 -22.96 18.17 -8.38
N PRO A 141 -22.07 19.14 -8.08
CA PRO A 141 -21.34 19.17 -6.81
C PRO A 141 -22.26 19.02 -5.60
N GLY A 142 -21.91 18.10 -4.70
CA GLY A 142 -22.67 17.77 -3.48
C GLY A 142 -23.92 16.91 -3.71
N GLN A 143 -24.24 16.56 -4.96
CA GLN A 143 -25.42 15.74 -5.26
C GLN A 143 -25.14 14.26 -5.01
N THR A 144 -26.13 13.56 -4.44
CA THR A 144 -26.19 12.10 -4.39
C THR A 144 -27.16 11.59 -5.44
N VAL A 145 -26.75 10.58 -6.20
CA VAL A 145 -27.60 9.85 -7.15
C VAL A 145 -27.58 8.36 -6.84
N ILE A 146 -28.56 7.63 -7.35
CA ILE A 146 -28.67 6.18 -7.20
C ILE A 146 -28.50 5.53 -8.57
N PHE A 147 -27.54 4.63 -8.68
CA PHE A 147 -27.42 3.72 -9.83
C PHE A 147 -28.01 2.36 -9.46
N ASP A 148 -29.03 1.92 -10.18
CA ASP A 148 -29.58 0.57 -10.06
C ASP A 148 -29.13 -0.25 -11.28
N MET A 149 -28.50 -1.39 -11.00
CA MET A 149 -27.81 -2.22 -11.97
C MET A 149 -28.22 -3.69 -11.84
N GLU A 150 -28.40 -4.35 -12.98
CA GLU A 150 -28.48 -5.81 -13.11
C GLU A 150 -27.26 -6.29 -13.89
N PHE A 151 -26.55 -7.28 -13.38
CA PHE A 151 -25.33 -7.79 -14.01
C PHE A 151 -25.24 -9.31 -13.95
N PHE A 152 -24.46 -9.85 -14.88
CA PHE A 152 -24.11 -11.26 -14.99
C PHE A 152 -22.60 -11.41 -14.84
N GLY A 153 -22.17 -12.47 -14.19
CA GLY A 153 -20.76 -12.82 -14.15
C GLY A 153 -20.49 -14.31 -14.32
N GLN A 154 -19.30 -14.60 -14.85
CA GLN A 154 -18.73 -15.95 -14.94
C GLN A 154 -17.38 -15.93 -14.26
N VAL A 155 -17.18 -16.88 -13.33
CA VAL A 155 -15.93 -16.98 -12.58
C VAL A 155 -14.84 -17.57 -13.47
N PRO A 156 -13.74 -16.85 -13.72
CA PRO A 156 -12.63 -17.39 -14.51
C PRO A 156 -12.01 -18.59 -13.80
N LEU A 157 -11.54 -19.59 -14.55
CA LEU A 157 -10.53 -20.51 -14.05
C LEU A 157 -9.36 -19.66 -13.55
N GLN A 158 -8.86 -19.94 -12.35
CA GLN A 158 -7.85 -19.10 -11.73
C GLN A 158 -6.61 -19.04 -12.62
N VAL A 159 -6.28 -17.84 -13.07
CA VAL A 159 -5.01 -17.52 -13.73
C VAL A 159 -4.13 -16.69 -12.80
N ARG A 160 -4.70 -15.65 -12.21
CA ARG A 160 -4.03 -14.72 -11.28
C ARG A 160 -5.06 -14.05 -10.39
N ARG A 161 -4.83 -14.02 -9.07
CA ARG A 161 -5.65 -13.40 -8.01
C ARG A 161 -7.07 -13.91 -7.86
N ALA A 162 -7.91 -13.69 -8.86
CA ALA A 162 -9.32 -14.07 -8.87
C ALA A 162 -9.56 -15.38 -9.63
N GLY A 163 -10.63 -16.07 -9.26
CA GLY A 163 -11.15 -17.18 -10.03
C GLY A 163 -11.48 -18.42 -9.20
N ARG A 164 -11.68 -19.53 -9.92
CA ARG A 164 -12.03 -20.84 -9.37
C ARG A 164 -10.93 -21.86 -9.56
N ASP A 165 -10.98 -22.91 -8.75
CA ASP A 165 -10.16 -24.12 -8.87
C ASP A 165 -8.66 -23.79 -8.93
N ASN A 166 -8.16 -23.11 -7.90
CA ASN A 166 -6.75 -22.73 -7.85
C ASN A 166 -5.82 -23.95 -7.78
N ALA A 167 -4.50 -23.72 -7.87
CA ALA A 167 -3.50 -24.79 -7.84
C ALA A 167 -3.49 -25.63 -6.54
N GLU A 168 -4.12 -25.15 -5.47
CA GLU A 168 -4.27 -25.86 -4.19
C GLU A 168 -5.63 -26.57 -4.04
N GLY A 169 -6.49 -26.49 -5.05
CA GLY A 169 -7.81 -27.12 -5.06
C GLY A 169 -8.90 -26.29 -4.38
N ILE A 170 -8.63 -25.03 -4.04
CA ILE A 170 -9.62 -24.11 -3.48
C ILE A 170 -10.62 -23.71 -4.55
N ARG A 171 -11.91 -23.83 -4.20
CA ARG A 171 -12.99 -23.71 -5.16
C ARG A 171 -13.23 -22.30 -5.67
N TYR A 172 -13.31 -21.28 -4.81
CA TYR A 172 -13.55 -19.89 -5.24
C TYR A 172 -12.69 -18.88 -4.50
N SER A 173 -12.05 -17.98 -5.25
CA SER A 173 -11.41 -16.74 -4.81
C SER A 173 -12.08 -15.58 -5.56
N MET A 174 -13.11 -15.00 -4.96
CA MET A 174 -14.01 -14.00 -5.57
C MET A 174 -13.59 -12.60 -5.17
N SER A 175 -12.62 -12.07 -5.90
CA SER A 175 -12.23 -10.67 -5.85
C SER A 175 -12.56 -9.97 -7.16
N GLN A 176 -12.78 -8.66 -7.12
CA GLN A 176 -13.09 -7.86 -8.33
C GLN A 176 -14.23 -8.44 -9.18
N TRP A 177 -15.20 -9.08 -8.52
CA TRP A 177 -16.25 -9.90 -9.12
C TRP A 177 -17.53 -9.11 -9.42
N TYR A 178 -17.59 -7.83 -9.06
CA TYR A 178 -18.76 -6.96 -9.26
C TYR A 178 -18.37 -5.73 -10.08
N PRO A 179 -19.32 -5.11 -10.82
CA PRO A 179 -19.04 -3.86 -11.52
C PRO A 179 -18.76 -2.75 -10.51
N LYS A 180 -17.49 -2.34 -10.40
CA LYS A 180 -16.99 -1.44 -9.37
C LYS A 180 -16.87 -0.02 -9.91
N MET A 181 -17.51 0.96 -9.27
CA MET A 181 -17.39 2.37 -9.68
C MET A 181 -15.93 2.82 -9.63
N ALA A 182 -15.42 3.35 -10.74
CA ALA A 182 -14.08 3.92 -10.80
C ALA A 182 -13.93 5.10 -9.83
N ALA A 183 -12.73 5.30 -9.29
CA ALA A 183 -12.47 6.45 -8.45
C ALA A 183 -12.48 7.76 -9.26
N TYR A 184 -12.97 8.84 -8.63
CA TYR A 184 -12.86 10.20 -9.16
C TYR A 184 -12.22 11.10 -8.10
N ASP A 185 -10.99 11.55 -8.35
CA ASP A 185 -10.22 12.40 -7.44
C ASP A 185 -9.75 13.68 -8.16
N VAL A 186 -8.81 14.40 -7.56
CA VAL A 186 -8.22 15.63 -8.10
C VAL A 186 -7.51 15.47 -9.46
N ARG A 187 -7.24 14.23 -9.89
CA ARG A 187 -6.69 13.88 -11.22
C ARG A 187 -7.79 13.45 -12.20
N GLY A 188 -9.05 13.49 -11.79
CA GLY A 188 -10.20 13.08 -12.58
C GLY A 188 -10.55 11.61 -12.40
N TRP A 189 -11.09 10.99 -13.45
CA TRP A 189 -11.52 9.58 -13.44
C TRP A 189 -10.32 8.63 -13.54
N HIS A 190 -10.28 7.62 -12.67
CA HIS A 190 -9.33 6.51 -12.70
C HIS A 190 -9.91 5.31 -13.45
N ALA A 191 -10.29 5.52 -14.71
CA ALA A 191 -10.90 4.52 -15.59
C ALA A 191 -9.86 3.85 -16.52
N ASN A 192 -8.69 3.50 -15.96
CA ASN A 192 -7.64 2.82 -16.72
C ASN A 192 -8.05 1.36 -17.01
N PRO A 193 -7.89 0.85 -18.25
CA PRO A 193 -8.09 -0.57 -18.54
C PRO A 193 -7.16 -1.44 -17.70
N TYR A 194 -7.70 -2.52 -17.16
CA TYR A 194 -6.94 -3.40 -16.27
C TYR A 194 -6.12 -4.43 -17.05
N ILE A 195 -4.80 -4.43 -16.85
CA ILE A 195 -3.87 -5.37 -17.51
C ILE A 195 -3.10 -6.27 -16.54
N GLY A 196 -3.54 -6.36 -15.28
CA GLY A 196 -2.96 -7.27 -14.30
C GLY A 196 -2.03 -6.63 -13.27
N ARG A 197 -2.20 -5.37 -12.89
CA ARG A 197 -1.55 -4.79 -11.69
C ARG A 197 -2.54 -4.65 -10.55
N GLU A 198 -2.53 -3.53 -9.84
CA GLU A 198 -3.28 -3.28 -8.61
C GLU A 198 -4.53 -2.43 -8.82
N PHE A 199 -5.24 -2.13 -7.73
CA PHE A 199 -6.57 -1.57 -7.76
C PHE A 199 -6.61 -0.15 -7.14
N TYR A 200 -7.67 0.59 -7.44
CA TYR A 200 -7.94 1.87 -6.78
C TYR A 200 -9.44 2.10 -6.73
N GLY A 201 -9.97 2.44 -5.55
CA GLY A 201 -11.40 2.47 -5.30
C GLY A 201 -11.83 3.57 -4.34
N ASN A 202 -13.11 3.93 -4.42
CA ASN A 202 -13.72 4.89 -3.50
C ASN A 202 -14.02 4.23 -2.16
N PHE A 203 -13.75 4.91 -1.04
CA PHE A 203 -14.25 4.49 0.27
C PHE A 203 -15.78 4.53 0.33
N GLY A 204 -16.35 3.48 0.91
CA GLY A 204 -17.80 3.36 1.03
C GLY A 204 -18.27 2.20 1.90
N ASP A 205 -19.59 2.10 1.99
CA ASP A 205 -20.27 1.08 2.79
C ASP A 205 -20.80 -0.02 1.88
N PHE A 206 -20.59 -1.28 2.26
CA PHE A 206 -21.08 -2.45 1.53
C PHE A 206 -22.10 -3.21 2.36
N ASP A 207 -23.26 -3.51 1.78
CA ASP A 207 -24.28 -4.45 2.26
C ASP A 207 -24.45 -5.51 1.16
N VAL A 208 -23.97 -6.72 1.42
CA VAL A 208 -23.81 -7.74 0.39
C VAL A 208 -24.49 -9.04 0.82
N LYS A 209 -25.42 -9.51 -0.01
CA LYS A 209 -26.10 -10.79 0.14
C LYS A 209 -25.64 -11.75 -0.94
N ILE A 210 -25.12 -12.90 -0.52
CA ILE A 210 -24.62 -13.95 -1.41
C ILE A 210 -25.43 -15.22 -1.15
N THR A 211 -26.27 -15.57 -2.12
CA THR A 211 -27.04 -16.81 -2.12
C THR A 211 -26.26 -17.88 -2.88
N ILE A 212 -25.84 -18.93 -2.17
CA ILE A 212 -25.00 -20.02 -2.71
C ILE A 212 -25.43 -21.36 -2.14
N ASP A 213 -25.02 -22.47 -2.77
CA ASP A 213 -25.22 -23.82 -2.26
C ASP A 213 -24.78 -23.94 -0.78
N LYS A 214 -25.64 -24.54 0.06
CA LYS A 214 -25.49 -24.58 1.52
C LYS A 214 -24.27 -25.36 2.00
N GLU A 215 -23.67 -26.21 1.15
CA GLU A 215 -22.47 -26.96 1.50
C GLU A 215 -21.25 -26.03 1.61
N TYR A 216 -21.25 -24.89 0.91
CA TYR A 216 -20.13 -23.95 0.92
C TYR A 216 -20.02 -23.17 2.24
N LEU A 217 -18.79 -23.04 2.72
CA LEU A 217 -18.41 -22.11 3.78
C LEU A 217 -17.75 -20.89 3.13
N LEU A 218 -18.18 -19.68 3.52
CA LEU A 218 -17.67 -18.42 3.00
C LEU A 218 -16.83 -17.72 4.06
N GLY A 219 -15.78 -17.04 3.62
CA GLY A 219 -15.06 -16.01 4.37
C GLY A 219 -14.79 -14.82 3.45
N GLY A 220 -14.52 -13.63 4.02
CA GLY A 220 -14.25 -12.46 3.20
C GLY A 220 -14.23 -11.15 3.99
N THR A 221 -14.41 -10.06 3.25
CA THR A 221 -14.57 -8.71 3.79
C THR A 221 -15.89 -8.57 4.55
N GLY A 222 -15.87 -7.86 5.67
CA GLY A 222 -17.07 -7.45 6.39
C GLY A 222 -17.49 -8.35 7.56
N TYR A 223 -18.55 -7.92 8.22
CA TYR A 223 -19.17 -8.54 9.38
C TYR A 223 -20.38 -9.37 8.94
N LEU A 224 -20.38 -10.67 9.25
CA LEU A 224 -21.52 -11.53 8.95
C LEU A 224 -22.71 -11.20 9.88
N GLN A 225 -23.81 -10.73 9.32
CA GLN A 225 -24.98 -10.25 10.07
C GLN A 225 -25.88 -11.37 10.56
N ASN A 226 -25.93 -12.50 9.84
CA ASN A 226 -26.82 -13.62 10.11
C ASN A 226 -26.07 -14.89 10.52
N ALA A 227 -24.99 -14.74 11.28
CA ALA A 227 -24.13 -15.85 11.74
C ALA A 227 -24.91 -17.01 12.39
N ASN A 228 -25.92 -16.69 13.20
CA ASN A 228 -26.75 -17.68 13.89
C ASN A 228 -27.75 -18.44 12.98
N GLU A 229 -28.00 -17.94 11.77
CA GLU A 229 -28.77 -18.65 10.73
C GLU A 229 -27.86 -19.50 9.84
N ILE A 230 -26.64 -19.03 9.60
CA ILE A 230 -25.65 -19.68 8.74
C ILE A 230 -24.96 -20.86 9.43
N GLY A 231 -24.50 -20.66 10.67
CA GLY A 231 -23.65 -21.61 11.37
C GLY A 231 -22.23 -21.69 10.78
N LYS A 232 -21.70 -22.92 10.68
CA LYS A 232 -20.36 -23.23 10.13
C LYS A 232 -19.22 -22.54 10.89
N GLY A 233 -19.34 -22.49 12.22
CA GLY A 233 -18.34 -21.91 13.10
C GLY A 233 -18.48 -20.40 13.26
N TYR A 234 -19.41 -19.73 12.56
CA TYR A 234 -19.69 -18.31 12.76
C TYR A 234 -20.66 -18.05 13.91
N GLU A 235 -21.53 -18.99 14.23
CA GLU A 235 -22.55 -18.85 15.27
C GLU A 235 -21.96 -18.51 16.65
N ASP A 236 -22.79 -17.87 17.48
CA ASP A 236 -22.44 -17.59 18.87
C ASP A 236 -22.37 -18.89 19.68
N ALA A 237 -21.52 -18.90 20.70
CA ALA A 237 -21.33 -20.08 21.54
C ALA A 237 -22.67 -20.54 22.17
N GLY A 238 -23.03 -21.81 21.93
CA GLY A 238 -24.25 -22.42 22.47
C GLY A 238 -25.52 -22.20 21.63
N VAL A 239 -25.45 -21.45 20.53
CA VAL A 239 -26.59 -21.29 19.61
C VAL A 239 -26.83 -22.57 18.81
N LYS A 240 -28.09 -23.02 18.77
CA LYS A 240 -28.51 -24.12 17.89
C LYS A 240 -28.92 -23.55 16.53
N VAL A 241 -28.05 -23.73 15.55
CA VAL A 241 -28.27 -23.28 14.16
C VAL A 241 -29.48 -24.00 13.55
N PRO A 242 -30.42 -23.30 12.90
CA PRO A 242 -31.55 -23.93 12.23
C PRO A 242 -31.10 -24.75 11.03
N THR A 243 -31.78 -25.87 10.76
CA THR A 243 -31.52 -26.64 9.54
C THR A 243 -31.96 -25.83 8.31
N PRO A 244 -31.07 -25.61 7.32
CA PRO A 244 -31.39 -24.82 6.13
C PRO A 244 -32.58 -25.41 5.36
N ARG A 245 -33.60 -24.59 5.08
CA ARG A 245 -34.76 -24.98 4.27
C ARG A 245 -34.45 -24.79 2.79
N GLY A 246 -33.76 -25.77 2.19
CA GLY A 246 -33.48 -25.78 0.76
C GLY A 246 -32.09 -26.26 0.40
N LYS A 247 -31.67 -25.94 -0.83
CA LYS A 247 -30.33 -26.23 -1.36
C LYS A 247 -29.32 -25.11 -1.08
N ASN A 248 -29.79 -23.90 -0.83
CA ASN A 248 -28.95 -22.70 -0.71
C ASN A 248 -29.05 -22.06 0.68
N LEU A 249 -28.02 -21.28 1.02
CA LEU A 249 -27.98 -20.32 2.11
C LEU A 249 -27.68 -18.94 1.56
N THR A 250 -28.21 -17.90 2.21
CA THR A 250 -27.93 -16.49 1.89
C THR A 250 -27.07 -15.89 2.99
N TRP A 251 -25.80 -15.68 2.69
CA TRP A 251 -24.84 -15.00 3.57
C TRP A 251 -25.03 -13.50 3.44
N HIS A 252 -25.16 -12.78 4.56
CA HIS A 252 -25.35 -11.33 4.57
C HIS A 252 -24.20 -10.65 5.30
N PHE A 253 -23.29 -10.04 4.54
CA PHE A 253 -22.13 -9.31 5.05
C PHE A 253 -22.37 -7.80 5.00
N THR A 254 -21.87 -7.08 6.00
CA THR A 254 -21.75 -5.62 5.92
C THR A 254 -20.31 -5.18 6.15
N ALA A 255 -19.81 -4.23 5.37
CA ALA A 255 -18.45 -3.69 5.52
C ALA A 255 -18.50 -2.16 5.41
N PRO A 256 -18.44 -1.42 6.53
CA PRO A 256 -18.46 0.03 6.51
C PRO A 256 -17.08 0.59 6.16
N ASN A 257 -17.07 1.69 5.41
CA ASN A 257 -15.90 2.50 5.11
C ASN A 257 -14.67 1.73 4.57
N VAL A 258 -14.91 0.79 3.65
CA VAL A 258 -13.89 0.07 2.88
C VAL A 258 -13.93 0.49 1.42
N HIS A 259 -12.89 0.24 0.63
CA HIS A 259 -12.86 0.56 -0.80
C HIS A 259 -12.96 -0.67 -1.71
N ASP A 260 -13.09 -1.86 -1.12
CA ASP A 260 -13.29 -3.11 -1.86
C ASP A 260 -14.01 -4.18 -1.02
N PHE A 261 -14.62 -5.14 -1.72
CA PHE A 261 -15.31 -6.27 -1.11
C PHE A 261 -14.97 -7.57 -1.82
N MET A 262 -14.34 -8.49 -1.09
CA MET A 262 -13.97 -9.81 -1.57
C MET A 262 -14.62 -10.90 -0.74
N TRP A 263 -14.78 -12.08 -1.34
CA TRP A 263 -15.08 -13.30 -0.59
C TRP A 263 -14.40 -14.51 -1.22
N ALA A 264 -14.31 -15.59 -0.47
CA ALA A 264 -13.84 -16.89 -0.95
C ALA A 264 -14.72 -17.99 -0.36
N ALA A 265 -14.79 -19.12 -1.05
CA ALA A 265 -15.65 -20.21 -0.65
C ALA A 265 -15.14 -21.58 -1.09
N ASP A 266 -15.28 -22.55 -0.20
CA ASP A 266 -15.01 -23.95 -0.45
C ASP A 266 -15.96 -24.81 0.41
N PRO A 267 -16.46 -25.95 -0.10
CA PRO A 267 -17.25 -26.88 0.72
C PRO A 267 -16.40 -27.59 1.80
N ASN A 268 -15.08 -27.64 1.65
CA ASN A 268 -14.17 -28.35 2.56
C ASN A 268 -13.37 -27.41 3.46
N TYR A 269 -13.71 -26.11 3.50
CA TYR A 269 -13.07 -25.21 4.44
C TYR A 269 -13.33 -25.64 5.89
N THR A 270 -12.25 -25.57 6.67
CA THR A 270 -12.25 -25.47 8.11
C THR A 270 -12.27 -23.99 8.48
N HIS A 271 -12.93 -23.65 9.58
CA HIS A 271 -13.03 -22.29 10.09
C HIS A 271 -12.61 -22.27 11.56
N ASP A 272 -11.45 -21.68 11.81
CA ASP A 272 -10.98 -21.37 13.17
C ASP A 272 -11.17 -19.88 13.43
N LYS A 273 -11.61 -19.52 14.64
CA LYS A 273 -11.77 -18.13 15.04
C LYS A 273 -11.27 -17.87 16.46
N VAL A 274 -10.65 -16.71 16.67
CA VAL A 274 -10.22 -16.24 17.99
C VAL A 274 -10.56 -14.76 18.14
N GLN A 275 -11.26 -14.42 19.22
CA GLN A 275 -11.45 -13.04 19.63
C GLN A 275 -10.17 -12.54 20.29
N MET A 276 -9.49 -11.54 19.69
CA MET A 276 -8.35 -10.90 20.33
C MET A 276 -8.79 -10.08 21.54
N GLU A 277 -7.96 -10.04 22.58
CA GLU A 277 -8.14 -9.11 23.70
C GLU A 277 -7.98 -7.66 23.20
N ASN A 278 -9.01 -6.83 23.39
CA ASN A 278 -9.05 -5.44 22.90
C ASN A 278 -8.75 -5.27 21.40
N GLY A 279 -9.09 -6.27 20.58
CA GLY A 279 -8.80 -6.29 19.15
C GLY A 279 -9.89 -6.97 18.32
N PRO A 280 -9.64 -7.22 17.03
CA PRO A 280 -10.62 -7.85 16.15
C PRO A 280 -10.83 -9.34 16.46
N MET A 281 -11.95 -9.89 15.99
CA MET A 281 -12.09 -11.32 15.76
C MET A 281 -11.21 -11.73 14.58
N VAL A 282 -10.30 -12.67 14.79
CA VAL A 282 -9.45 -13.23 13.72
C VAL A 282 -10.07 -14.52 13.23
N HIS A 283 -10.26 -14.64 11.91
CA HIS A 283 -10.77 -15.83 11.24
C HIS A 283 -9.68 -16.46 10.37
N LEU A 284 -9.49 -17.78 10.48
CA LEU A 284 -8.71 -18.56 9.53
C LEU A 284 -9.64 -19.51 8.78
N LEU A 285 -9.63 -19.43 7.44
CA LEU A 285 -10.41 -20.30 6.57
C LEU A 285 -9.48 -21.07 5.63
N TYR A 286 -9.43 -22.40 5.76
CA TYR A 286 -8.48 -23.23 5.01
C TYR A 286 -8.96 -24.67 4.86
N VAL A 287 -8.47 -25.38 3.86
CA VAL A 287 -8.74 -26.81 3.70
C VAL A 287 -7.71 -27.58 4.52
N LYS A 288 -8.19 -28.29 5.55
CA LYS A 288 -7.34 -29.07 6.46
C LYS A 288 -6.81 -30.33 5.77
N ASN A 289 -5.49 -30.44 5.67
CA ASN A 289 -4.76 -31.60 5.15
C ASN A 289 -3.35 -31.68 5.75
N GLU A 290 -2.56 -32.67 5.36
CA GLU A 290 -1.19 -32.91 5.86
C GLU A 290 -0.23 -31.72 5.71
N LYS A 291 -0.49 -30.78 4.78
CA LYS A 291 0.34 -29.60 4.54
C LYS A 291 -0.13 -28.35 5.30
N THR A 292 -1.40 -28.33 5.72
CA THR A 292 -2.03 -27.16 6.33
C THR A 292 -2.27 -27.33 7.82
N GLU A 293 -2.55 -28.55 8.32
CA GLU A 293 -2.99 -28.80 9.70
C GLU A 293 -2.09 -28.17 10.77
N GLU A 294 -0.80 -28.43 10.74
CA GLU A 294 0.14 -27.89 11.74
C GLU A 294 0.41 -26.40 11.54
N ASN A 295 0.69 -25.97 10.30
CA ASN A 295 1.12 -24.60 10.02
C ASN A 295 -0.01 -23.58 10.22
N TRP A 296 -1.26 -23.91 9.85
CA TRP A 296 -2.41 -23.01 10.04
C TRP A 296 -2.83 -22.91 11.50
N ALA A 297 -2.72 -23.99 12.27
CA ALA A 297 -2.94 -23.93 13.71
C ALA A 297 -1.94 -22.98 14.40
N ALA A 298 -0.66 -23.03 14.00
CA ALA A 298 0.36 -22.09 14.48
C ALA A 298 0.16 -20.66 13.97
N LEU A 299 -0.33 -20.49 12.73
CA LEU A 299 -0.53 -19.19 12.08
C LEU A 299 -1.44 -18.26 12.87
N MET A 300 -2.43 -18.80 13.60
CA MET A 300 -3.36 -18.01 14.42
C MET A 300 -2.63 -17.08 15.38
N GLN A 301 -1.67 -17.61 16.15
CA GLN A 301 -0.94 -16.81 17.14
C GLN A 301 -0.06 -15.75 16.47
N TYR A 302 0.65 -16.10 15.40
CA TYR A 302 1.46 -15.13 14.66
C TYR A 302 0.61 -14.00 14.05
N THR A 303 -0.60 -14.30 13.60
CA THR A 303 -1.52 -13.29 13.06
C THR A 303 -1.97 -12.32 14.16
N ILE A 304 -2.30 -12.84 15.34
CA ILE A 304 -2.65 -12.05 16.53
C ILE A 304 -1.48 -11.14 16.94
N ASP A 305 -0.27 -11.69 17.02
CA ASP A 305 0.93 -10.95 17.42
C ASP A 305 1.28 -9.86 16.40
N ALA A 306 1.12 -10.14 15.10
CA ALA A 306 1.32 -9.16 14.03
C ALA A 306 0.27 -8.03 14.08
N ILE A 307 -1.02 -8.33 14.26
CA ILE A 307 -2.07 -7.30 14.41
C ILE A 307 -1.76 -6.39 15.60
N LYS A 308 -1.34 -6.98 16.73
CA LYS A 308 -0.95 -6.24 17.93
C LYS A 308 0.24 -5.31 17.64
N TYR A 309 1.31 -5.83 17.05
CA TYR A 309 2.49 -5.04 16.72
C TYR A 309 2.15 -3.87 15.79
N CYS A 310 1.43 -4.14 14.70
CA CYS A 310 1.01 -3.10 13.76
C CYS A 310 0.10 -2.06 14.43
N SER A 311 -0.81 -2.49 15.31
CA SER A 311 -1.71 -1.59 16.04
C SER A 311 -0.98 -0.64 16.97
N GLU A 312 0.13 -1.09 17.57
CA GLU A 312 0.97 -0.30 18.48
C GLU A 312 1.94 0.64 17.73
N ASN A 313 2.43 0.24 16.55
CA ASN A 313 3.54 0.93 15.88
C ASN A 313 3.13 1.68 14.60
N PHE A 314 2.07 1.26 13.91
CA PHE A 314 1.61 1.86 12.65
C PHE A 314 0.25 2.59 12.79
N GLY A 315 -0.45 2.39 13.91
CA GLY A 315 -1.75 2.98 14.21
C GLY A 315 -2.80 1.91 14.50
N THR A 316 -3.83 2.21 15.28
CA THR A 316 -4.80 1.18 15.72
C THR A 316 -5.62 0.61 14.55
N TYR A 317 -5.63 -0.73 14.39
CA TYR A 317 -6.50 -1.39 13.42
C TYR A 317 -7.98 -1.02 13.65
N PRO A 318 -8.70 -0.50 12.64
CA PRO A 318 -9.98 0.18 12.90
C PRO A 318 -11.22 -0.71 12.76
N TYR A 319 -11.07 -1.99 12.38
CA TYR A 319 -12.20 -2.89 12.13
C TYR A 319 -12.32 -3.96 13.23
N GLU A 320 -13.52 -4.53 13.37
CA GLU A 320 -13.82 -5.54 14.41
C GLU A 320 -13.46 -6.98 14.00
N GLN A 321 -13.03 -7.20 12.75
CA GLN A 321 -12.60 -8.51 12.28
C GLN A 321 -11.42 -8.45 11.31
N TYR A 322 -10.70 -9.57 11.18
CA TYR A 322 -9.73 -9.81 10.12
C TYR A 322 -9.77 -11.29 9.70
N SER A 323 -9.84 -11.56 8.40
CA SER A 323 -9.90 -12.92 7.85
C SER A 323 -8.64 -13.28 7.05
N VAL A 324 -7.99 -14.40 7.37
CA VAL A 324 -6.94 -15.00 6.54
C VAL A 324 -7.51 -16.23 5.86
N ILE A 325 -7.50 -16.25 4.53
CA ILE A 325 -8.25 -17.23 3.74
C ILE A 325 -7.32 -17.93 2.76
N GLN A 326 -7.35 -19.26 2.75
CA GLN A 326 -6.60 -20.05 1.77
C GLN A 326 -7.24 -19.87 0.38
N GLY A 327 -6.47 -19.38 -0.60
CA GLY A 327 -6.96 -19.18 -1.96
C GLY A 327 -5.96 -18.42 -2.84
N GLY A 328 -6.42 -17.94 -3.99
CA GLY A 328 -5.61 -17.14 -4.92
C GLY A 328 -4.42 -17.91 -5.50
N ASP A 329 -3.37 -17.18 -5.89
CA ASP A 329 -2.15 -17.68 -6.54
C ASP A 329 -0.85 -17.20 -5.87
N GLY A 330 -0.94 -16.68 -4.64
CA GLY A 330 0.19 -16.11 -3.91
C GLY A 330 -0.23 -15.54 -2.56
N GLY A 331 -0.24 -14.22 -2.48
CA GLY A 331 -0.84 -13.40 -1.44
C GLY A 331 -1.59 -12.25 -2.14
N MET A 332 -2.70 -11.81 -1.57
CA MET A 332 -3.47 -10.67 -2.08
C MET A 332 -4.30 -10.06 -0.96
N GLU A 333 -4.21 -8.76 -0.83
CA GLU A 333 -4.84 -7.92 0.18
C GLU A 333 -6.22 -7.42 -0.23
N TYR A 334 -7.12 -7.39 0.75
CA TYR A 334 -8.41 -6.72 0.65
C TYR A 334 -8.76 -6.12 2.00
N PRO A 335 -9.65 -5.12 2.06
CA PRO A 335 -10.12 -4.62 3.34
C PRO A 335 -10.68 -5.74 4.21
N MET A 336 -10.18 -5.84 5.44
CA MET A 336 -10.58 -6.83 6.46
C MET A 336 -10.27 -8.29 6.12
N ALA A 337 -9.65 -8.61 4.98
CA ALA A 337 -9.41 -9.99 4.57
C ALA A 337 -8.21 -10.15 3.62
N THR A 338 -7.52 -11.29 3.69
CA THR A 338 -6.48 -11.66 2.73
C THR A 338 -6.71 -13.04 2.13
N LEU A 339 -6.29 -13.21 0.87
CA LEU A 339 -6.09 -14.51 0.25
C LEU A 339 -4.61 -14.89 0.23
N ILE A 340 -4.29 -16.08 0.73
CA ILE A 340 -2.93 -16.63 0.68
C ILE A 340 -2.95 -18.09 0.22
N THR A 341 -1.88 -18.52 -0.47
CA THR A 341 -1.65 -19.96 -0.68
C THR A 341 -1.23 -20.62 0.63
N GLY A 342 -1.83 -21.76 0.94
CA GLY A 342 -1.79 -22.42 2.25
C GLY A 342 -0.78 -23.56 2.38
N HIS A 343 -0.23 -24.10 1.30
CA HIS A 343 0.72 -25.23 1.34
C HIS A 343 2.18 -24.83 1.61
N ARG A 344 2.39 -23.71 2.33
CA ARG A 344 3.70 -23.14 2.63
C ARG A 344 4.27 -23.72 3.92
N ASN A 345 5.60 -23.71 4.06
CA ASN A 345 6.21 -23.90 5.38
C ASN A 345 5.85 -22.72 6.30
N LEU A 346 5.89 -22.93 7.62
CA LEU A 346 5.43 -21.95 8.61
C LEU A 346 6.03 -20.55 8.42
N LYS A 347 7.35 -20.42 8.29
CA LYS A 347 7.98 -19.09 8.14
C LYS A 347 7.51 -18.36 6.89
N SER A 348 7.36 -19.08 5.77
CA SER A 348 6.81 -18.50 4.54
C SER A 348 5.32 -18.19 4.63
N LEU A 349 4.54 -19.02 5.34
CA LEU A 349 3.10 -18.81 5.56
C LEU A 349 2.85 -17.57 6.42
N VAL A 350 3.59 -17.43 7.52
CA VAL A 350 3.55 -16.23 8.36
C VAL A 350 4.03 -15.01 7.59
N GLY A 351 5.14 -15.13 6.84
CA GLY A 351 5.67 -14.01 6.05
C GLY A 351 4.68 -13.45 5.04
N VAL A 352 3.99 -14.31 4.27
CA VAL A 352 2.94 -13.83 3.35
C VAL A 352 1.75 -13.26 4.13
N THR A 353 1.29 -13.92 5.19
CA THR A 353 0.16 -13.43 6.00
C THR A 353 0.43 -12.06 6.61
N VAL A 354 1.65 -11.83 7.11
CA VAL A 354 2.08 -10.55 7.66
C VAL A 354 2.13 -9.48 6.58
N HIS A 355 2.65 -9.80 5.39
CA HIS A 355 2.65 -8.86 4.24
C HIS A 355 1.22 -8.43 3.89
N GLU A 356 0.34 -9.38 3.64
CA GLU A 356 -1.04 -9.06 3.27
C GLU A 356 -1.85 -8.43 4.42
N LEU A 357 -1.48 -8.70 5.67
CA LEU A 357 -2.08 -8.03 6.84
C LEU A 357 -1.69 -6.56 6.90
N ILE A 358 -0.42 -6.23 6.68
CA ILE A 358 0.08 -4.85 6.77
C ILE A 358 -0.56 -3.96 5.72
N HIS A 359 -0.92 -4.53 4.57
CA HIS A 359 -1.75 -3.86 3.58
C HIS A 359 -3.08 -3.34 4.15
N SER A 360 -3.61 -3.88 5.26
CA SER A 360 -4.78 -3.30 5.94
C SER A 360 -4.54 -1.87 6.43
N TRP A 361 -3.29 -1.49 6.71
CA TRP A 361 -2.93 -0.13 7.10
C TRP A 361 -2.66 0.76 5.89
N TYR A 362 -1.75 0.35 5.00
CA TYR A 362 -1.23 1.22 3.93
C TYR A 362 -2.14 1.26 2.68
N TYR A 363 -2.74 0.13 2.30
CA TYR A 363 -3.77 0.08 1.25
C TYR A 363 -5.19 0.20 1.81
N GLY A 364 -5.55 -0.61 2.81
CA GLY A 364 -6.92 -0.74 3.30
C GLY A 364 -7.47 0.55 3.90
N VAL A 365 -6.67 1.24 4.72
CA VAL A 365 -7.13 2.43 5.46
C VAL A 365 -6.48 3.71 4.96
N LEU A 366 -5.19 3.71 4.64
CA LEU A 366 -4.54 4.85 3.96
C LEU A 366 -4.81 4.89 2.46
N GLY A 367 -5.48 3.89 1.87
CA GLY A 367 -6.04 4.01 0.53
C GLY A 367 -5.03 4.45 -0.54
N PHE A 368 -3.75 4.07 -0.45
CA PHE A 368 -2.78 4.50 -1.45
C PHE A 368 -3.26 4.12 -2.86
N ASN A 369 -3.01 5.00 -3.83
CA ASN A 369 -3.39 4.74 -5.21
C ASN A 369 -2.36 3.81 -5.86
N GLU A 370 -2.62 2.51 -5.75
CA GLU A 370 -1.71 1.46 -6.19
C GLU A 370 -1.48 1.46 -7.72
N SER A 371 -2.42 1.99 -8.50
CA SER A 371 -2.24 2.09 -9.96
C SER A 371 -1.20 3.16 -10.32
N SER A 372 -1.28 4.33 -9.70
CA SER A 372 -0.44 5.48 -10.05
C SER A 372 0.86 5.61 -9.27
N GLU A 373 0.87 5.19 -8.00
CA GLU A 373 2.03 5.22 -7.10
C GLU A 373 2.11 3.89 -6.33
N PRO A 374 2.27 2.75 -7.02
CA PRO A 374 2.27 1.41 -6.41
C PRO A 374 3.30 1.25 -5.29
N TRP A 375 4.41 2.00 -5.36
CA TRP A 375 5.48 1.95 -4.37
C TRP A 375 5.07 2.43 -2.98
N LEU A 376 4.03 3.28 -2.87
CA LEU A 376 3.54 3.73 -1.56
C LEU A 376 2.93 2.58 -0.78
N ASP A 377 2.19 1.73 -1.47
CA ASP A 377 1.57 0.60 -0.83
C ASP A 377 2.59 -0.52 -0.62
N GLU A 378 3.10 -1.09 -1.71
CA GLU A 378 3.99 -2.25 -1.64
C GLU A 378 5.33 -1.95 -0.96
N GLY A 379 5.82 -0.71 -1.06
CA GLY A 379 7.06 -0.29 -0.39
C GLY A 379 6.90 -0.19 1.12
N PHE A 380 5.82 0.46 1.60
CA PHE A 380 5.54 0.53 3.04
C PHE A 380 5.19 -0.83 3.61
N THR A 381 4.43 -1.64 2.86
CA THR A 381 4.11 -3.01 3.25
C THR A 381 5.36 -3.88 3.31
N THR A 382 6.23 -3.85 2.30
CA THR A 382 7.51 -4.60 2.31
C THR A 382 8.43 -4.17 3.46
N TRP A 383 8.49 -2.88 3.75
CA TRP A 383 9.22 -2.34 4.91
C TRP A 383 8.63 -2.89 6.22
N GLY A 384 7.32 -2.73 6.40
CA GLY A 384 6.59 -3.20 7.59
C GLY A 384 6.74 -4.70 7.79
N THR A 385 6.67 -5.50 6.72
CA THR A 385 6.82 -6.96 6.78
C THR A 385 8.17 -7.33 7.39
N SER A 386 9.23 -6.66 7.00
CA SER A 386 10.57 -6.92 7.55
C SER A 386 10.62 -6.63 9.05
N VAL A 387 10.04 -5.49 9.48
CA VAL A 387 10.01 -5.06 10.88
C VAL A 387 9.15 -5.99 11.75
N VAL A 388 7.96 -6.35 11.27
CA VAL A 388 7.03 -7.22 12.00
C VAL A 388 7.57 -8.63 12.09
N MET A 389 8.15 -9.16 11.00
CA MET A 389 8.76 -10.49 11.01
C MET A 389 9.92 -10.57 12.02
N ASP A 390 10.76 -9.54 12.12
CA ASP A 390 11.82 -9.46 13.15
C ASP A 390 11.28 -9.40 14.58
N ALA A 391 10.05 -8.91 14.77
CA ALA A 391 9.41 -8.78 16.08
C ALA A 391 8.66 -10.04 16.53
N VAL A 392 8.01 -10.74 15.59
CA VAL A 392 7.21 -11.96 15.89
C VAL A 392 8.03 -13.25 15.78
N PHE A 393 9.15 -13.23 15.05
CA PHE A 393 10.15 -14.29 15.07
C PHE A 393 11.40 -13.87 15.85
N GLU A 394 12.43 -14.72 15.83
CA GLU A 394 13.77 -14.35 16.32
C GLU A 394 14.37 -13.25 15.43
N LYS A 395 14.80 -12.17 16.07
CA LYS A 395 15.44 -11.02 15.41
C LYS A 395 16.66 -11.46 14.60
N ASP A 396 16.69 -11.09 13.31
CA ASP A 396 17.87 -11.29 12.48
C ASP A 396 19.03 -10.40 13.02
N PRO A 397 20.24 -10.94 13.26
CA PRO A 397 21.38 -10.14 13.66
C PRO A 397 21.89 -9.19 12.56
N ASN A 398 21.50 -9.42 11.30
CA ASN A 398 21.81 -8.52 10.19
C ASN A 398 20.87 -7.31 10.17
N PHE A 399 21.20 -6.33 9.33
CA PHE A 399 20.28 -5.23 9.04
C PHE A 399 18.94 -5.75 8.52
N THR A 400 17.85 -5.42 9.22
CA THR A 400 16.47 -5.89 8.96
C THR A 400 16.06 -5.80 7.48
N HIS A 401 16.45 -4.73 6.80
CA HIS A 401 16.05 -4.47 5.41
C HIS A 401 17.09 -4.90 4.36
N ASN A 402 18.12 -5.67 4.74
CA ASN A 402 19.21 -6.09 3.86
C ASN A 402 18.70 -6.74 2.55
N GLY A 403 17.64 -7.55 2.62
CA GLY A 403 17.02 -8.15 1.43
C GLY A 403 16.53 -7.13 0.41
N SER A 404 15.80 -6.10 0.87
CA SER A 404 15.31 -5.01 0.02
C SER A 404 16.43 -4.15 -0.54
N TYR A 405 17.43 -3.81 0.28
CA TYR A 405 18.57 -3.01 -0.17
C TYR A 405 19.37 -3.74 -1.25
N ARG A 406 19.68 -5.03 -1.05
CA ARG A 406 20.34 -5.85 -2.09
C ARG A 406 19.54 -5.96 -3.37
N SER A 407 18.21 -6.01 -3.29
CA SER A 407 17.34 -6.03 -4.46
C SER A 407 17.38 -4.70 -5.21
N TYR A 408 17.30 -3.57 -4.49
CA TYR A 408 17.42 -2.23 -5.05
C TYR A 408 18.79 -2.00 -5.71
N PHE A 409 19.90 -2.37 -5.06
CA PHE A 409 21.23 -2.19 -5.65
C PHE A 409 21.39 -2.93 -6.98
N ARG A 410 20.89 -4.18 -7.07
CA ARG A 410 20.86 -4.89 -8.34
C ARG A 410 20.02 -4.19 -9.41
N LEU A 411 18.89 -3.57 -9.03
CA LEU A 411 18.06 -2.81 -9.97
C LEU A 411 18.79 -1.55 -10.46
N ALA A 412 19.40 -0.79 -9.55
CA ALA A 412 20.14 0.43 -9.86
C ALA A 412 21.32 0.17 -10.81
N GLU A 413 21.96 -1.01 -10.69
CA GLU A 413 23.03 -1.46 -11.59
C GLU A 413 22.53 -2.05 -12.91
N ALA A 414 21.25 -2.42 -13.00
CA ALA A 414 20.73 -3.21 -14.12
C ALA A 414 20.59 -2.43 -15.44
N GLY A 415 20.59 -1.10 -15.37
CA GLY A 415 20.49 -0.22 -16.55
C GLY A 415 19.08 -0.10 -17.16
N TYR A 416 18.07 -0.70 -16.53
CA TYR A 416 16.66 -0.63 -16.96
C TYR A 416 15.71 -0.12 -15.87
N GLU A 417 16.23 0.43 -14.78
CA GLU A 417 15.41 1.07 -13.74
C GLU A 417 14.51 2.17 -14.33
N GLU A 418 13.27 2.24 -13.86
CA GLU A 418 12.29 3.26 -14.23
C GLU A 418 11.87 4.06 -12.98
N PRO A 419 11.58 5.37 -13.08
CA PRO A 419 11.12 6.18 -11.94
C PRO A 419 9.86 5.59 -11.29
N LEU A 420 9.74 5.68 -9.97
CA LEU A 420 8.60 5.11 -9.24
C LEU A 420 7.30 5.92 -9.41
N THR A 421 7.38 7.09 -10.05
CA THR A 421 6.21 7.85 -10.55
C THR A 421 5.58 7.25 -11.81
N THR A 422 6.14 6.15 -12.35
CA THR A 422 5.57 5.42 -13.50
C THR A 422 4.32 4.67 -13.06
N HIS A 423 3.21 4.84 -13.79
CA HIS A 423 1.98 4.07 -13.57
C HIS A 423 2.28 2.57 -13.62
N GLY A 424 1.74 1.77 -12.71
CA GLY A 424 2.09 0.36 -12.52
C GLY A 424 1.93 -0.50 -13.78
N ASP A 425 0.93 -0.18 -14.60
CA ASP A 425 0.66 -0.86 -15.88
C ASP A 425 1.62 -0.45 -17.01
N HIS A 426 2.35 0.65 -16.87
CA HIS A 426 3.14 1.25 -17.95
C HIS A 426 4.65 0.97 -17.87
N TYR A 427 5.09 0.20 -16.87
CA TYR A 427 6.47 -0.27 -16.83
C TYR A 427 6.82 -1.11 -18.06
N ASN A 428 8.04 -0.92 -18.57
CA ASN A 428 8.53 -1.68 -19.71
C ASN A 428 8.86 -3.12 -19.35
N LEU A 429 9.32 -3.35 -18.11
CA LEU A 429 9.72 -4.67 -17.61
C LEU A 429 9.09 -4.98 -16.25
N ASN A 430 8.65 -6.21 -16.05
CA ASN A 430 8.27 -6.70 -14.72
C ASN A 430 9.45 -6.72 -13.74
N SER A 431 10.65 -6.96 -14.26
CA SER A 431 11.92 -6.92 -13.53
C SER A 431 12.36 -5.51 -13.14
N ALA A 432 11.78 -4.46 -13.75
CA ALA A 432 11.87 -3.08 -13.27
C ALA A 432 10.78 -2.81 -12.21
N TYR A 433 9.53 -3.15 -12.52
CA TYR A 433 8.38 -2.94 -11.64
C TYR A 433 8.56 -3.56 -10.25
N GLY A 434 8.84 -4.87 -10.16
CA GLY A 434 8.85 -5.59 -8.88
C GLY A 434 9.88 -5.02 -7.90
N PRO A 435 11.19 -5.04 -8.22
CA PRO A 435 12.20 -4.47 -7.33
C PRO A 435 12.02 -2.96 -7.09
N GLY A 436 11.50 -2.20 -8.06
CA GLY A 436 11.22 -0.77 -7.88
C GLY A 436 10.11 -0.52 -6.85
N THR A 437 8.93 -1.04 -7.14
CA THR A 437 7.72 -0.87 -6.32
C THR A 437 7.89 -1.41 -4.90
N TYR A 438 8.39 -2.64 -4.74
CA TYR A 438 8.50 -3.30 -3.43
C TYR A 438 9.78 -2.89 -2.69
N ASN A 439 10.93 -3.12 -3.31
CA ASN A 439 12.21 -3.04 -2.59
C ASN A 439 12.77 -1.62 -2.53
N LYS A 440 12.77 -0.87 -3.65
CA LYS A 440 13.16 0.54 -3.63
C LYS A 440 12.15 1.37 -2.84
N GLY A 441 10.86 1.06 -2.92
CA GLY A 441 9.84 1.60 -2.01
C GLY A 441 10.17 1.37 -0.53
N ALA A 442 10.51 0.13 -0.13
CA ALA A 442 10.93 -0.15 1.26
C ALA A 442 12.23 0.57 1.67
N VAL A 443 13.18 0.71 0.74
CA VAL A 443 14.40 1.50 0.95
C VAL A 443 14.04 2.96 1.20
N PHE A 444 13.10 3.53 0.44
CA PHE A 444 12.64 4.91 0.64
C PHE A 444 12.16 5.13 2.08
N VAL A 445 11.35 4.21 2.61
CA VAL A 445 10.80 4.28 3.97
C VAL A 445 11.91 4.19 5.02
N GLU A 446 12.79 3.19 4.94
CA GLU A 446 13.85 3.05 5.96
C GLU A 446 14.89 4.18 5.89
N GLN A 447 15.25 4.64 4.68
CA GLN A 447 16.17 5.74 4.49
C GLN A 447 15.57 7.08 4.93
N MET A 448 14.24 7.25 4.91
CA MET A 448 13.60 8.39 5.55
C MET A 448 13.93 8.43 7.05
N SER A 449 14.00 7.29 7.72
CA SER A 449 14.42 7.21 9.13
C SER A 449 15.86 7.67 9.37
N TYR A 450 16.74 7.48 8.38
CA TYR A 450 18.11 7.98 8.40
C TYR A 450 18.17 9.51 8.21
N VAL A 451 17.33 10.06 7.33
CA VAL A 451 17.29 11.51 7.02
C VAL A 451 16.72 12.31 8.18
N VAL A 452 15.57 11.90 8.72
CA VAL A 452 14.84 12.67 9.76
C VAL A 452 15.19 12.27 11.19
N GLY A 453 15.87 11.14 11.36
CA GLY A 453 16.17 10.50 12.65
C GLY A 453 15.02 9.59 13.12
N ARG A 454 15.35 8.48 13.82
CA ARG A 454 14.40 7.42 14.20
C ARG A 454 13.20 7.92 15.02
N GLU A 455 13.41 8.84 15.96
CA GLU A 455 12.33 9.37 16.79
C GLU A 455 11.29 10.15 15.97
N ASN A 456 11.75 11.03 15.08
CA ASN A 456 10.87 11.79 14.20
C ASN A 456 10.18 10.87 13.19
N PHE A 457 10.88 9.85 12.69
CA PHE A 457 10.32 8.86 11.80
C PHE A 457 9.14 8.12 12.44
N ASN A 458 9.30 7.60 13.66
CA ASN A 458 8.23 6.91 14.37
C ASN A 458 7.02 7.83 14.61
N LYS A 459 7.26 9.09 15.00
CA LYS A 459 6.21 10.10 15.15
C LYS A 459 5.50 10.42 13.84
N ALA A 460 6.25 10.50 12.73
CA ALA A 460 5.71 10.80 11.42
C ALA A 460 4.85 9.65 10.87
N LEU A 461 5.22 8.39 11.10
CA LEU A 461 4.38 7.24 10.73
C LEU A 461 3.01 7.27 11.44
N LEU A 462 3.01 7.46 12.76
CA LEU A 462 1.76 7.58 13.52
C LEU A 462 0.95 8.82 13.11
N ARG A 463 1.64 9.94 12.80
CA ARG A 463 0.97 11.14 12.31
C ARG A 463 0.36 10.95 10.92
N LEU A 464 1.03 10.21 10.04
CA LEU A 464 0.53 9.86 8.71
C LEU A 464 -0.78 9.08 8.85
N TRP A 465 -0.79 8.07 9.72
CA TRP A 465 -1.99 7.33 10.07
C TRP A 465 -3.12 8.23 10.57
N ASP A 466 -2.86 9.05 11.58
CA ASP A 466 -3.90 9.87 12.22
C ASP A 466 -4.47 10.94 11.28
N ASP A 467 -3.63 11.57 10.45
CA ASP A 467 -4.04 12.60 9.52
C ASP A 467 -4.79 12.03 8.31
N TRP A 468 -4.45 10.82 7.87
CA TRP A 468 -4.87 10.28 6.57
C TRP A 468 -5.69 9.00 6.59
N LYS A 469 -5.99 8.41 7.76
CA LYS A 469 -6.90 7.26 7.83
C LYS A 469 -8.23 7.52 7.11
N PHE A 470 -8.63 6.56 6.28
CA PHE A 470 -9.80 6.57 5.40
C PHE A 470 -9.78 7.69 4.35
N LYS A 471 -8.59 7.97 3.82
CA LYS A 471 -8.33 8.92 2.72
C LYS A 471 -7.33 8.32 1.74
N HIS A 472 -6.94 9.09 0.72
CA HIS A 472 -5.98 8.70 -0.32
C HIS A 472 -4.78 9.68 -0.37
N PRO A 473 -3.87 9.69 0.62
CA PRO A 473 -2.59 10.38 0.53
C PRO A 473 -1.80 9.95 -0.71
N ASN A 474 -1.07 10.88 -1.31
CA ASN A 474 -0.07 10.60 -2.34
C ASN A 474 1.35 10.79 -1.81
N GLY A 475 2.35 10.58 -2.65
CA GLY A 475 3.76 10.67 -2.23
C GLY A 475 4.14 12.02 -1.62
N ASN A 476 3.58 13.12 -2.15
CA ASN A 476 3.79 14.44 -1.59
C ASN A 476 3.17 14.60 -0.20
N ASP A 477 1.98 14.04 0.04
CA ASP A 477 1.35 14.10 1.36
C ASP A 477 2.20 13.38 2.42
N VAL A 478 2.79 12.23 2.07
CA VAL A 478 3.76 11.53 2.92
C VAL A 478 4.93 12.45 3.25
N ILE A 479 5.60 13.02 2.24
CA ILE A 479 6.70 13.97 2.44
C ILE A 479 6.28 15.11 3.38
N ARG A 480 5.14 15.75 3.14
CA ARG A 480 4.62 16.86 3.97
C ARG A 480 4.41 16.45 5.43
N VAL A 481 3.95 15.23 5.71
CA VAL A 481 3.84 14.73 7.09
C VAL A 481 5.23 14.64 7.75
N PHE A 482 6.21 14.07 7.05
CA PHE A 482 7.58 13.97 7.57
C PHE A 482 8.24 15.34 7.77
N GLU A 483 8.01 16.30 6.88
CA GLU A 483 8.47 17.69 7.04
C GLU A 483 7.83 18.35 8.27
N ASN A 484 6.51 18.21 8.44
CA ASN A 484 5.78 18.80 9.56
C ASN A 484 6.24 18.26 10.93
N VAL A 485 6.60 16.98 11.00
CA VAL A 485 7.11 16.37 12.25
C VAL A 485 8.57 16.72 12.50
N SER A 486 9.41 16.68 11.47
CA SER A 486 10.87 16.85 11.61
C SER A 486 11.34 18.31 11.59
N GLY A 487 10.55 19.21 11.01
CA GLY A 487 10.96 20.60 10.72
C GLY A 487 12.00 20.73 9.59
N LEU A 488 12.22 19.66 8.81
CA LEU A 488 13.10 19.66 7.64
C LEU A 488 12.32 19.90 6.35
N GLU A 489 13.01 20.34 5.30
CA GLU A 489 12.50 20.30 3.91
C GLU A 489 13.00 19.01 3.24
N LEU A 490 12.10 18.27 2.59
CA LEU A 490 12.31 16.89 2.13
C LEU A 490 11.84 16.65 0.68
N ASP A 491 11.33 17.67 0.00
CA ASP A 491 10.96 17.64 -1.43
C ASP A 491 12.07 17.04 -2.31
N TRP A 492 13.33 17.45 -2.07
CA TRP A 492 14.50 16.94 -2.78
C TRP A 492 14.61 15.40 -2.70
N TYR A 493 14.26 14.80 -1.55
CA TYR A 493 14.38 13.36 -1.38
C TYR A 493 13.43 12.61 -2.31
N TYR A 494 12.20 13.11 -2.45
CA TYR A 494 11.24 12.59 -3.43
C TYR A 494 11.72 12.80 -4.86
N ASP A 495 12.16 14.01 -5.21
CA ASP A 495 12.60 14.34 -6.57
C ASP A 495 13.79 13.48 -7.03
N TYR A 496 14.78 13.27 -6.16
CA TYR A 496 15.95 12.47 -6.49
C TYR A 496 15.65 10.97 -6.45
N PHE A 497 14.98 10.46 -5.42
CA PHE A 497 14.83 9.02 -5.22
C PHE A 497 13.61 8.41 -5.91
N ILE A 498 12.48 9.12 -5.96
CA ILE A 498 11.20 8.61 -6.47
C ILE A 498 10.95 9.06 -7.91
N ALA A 499 11.10 10.35 -8.19
CA ALA A 499 10.85 10.93 -9.51
C ALA A 499 12.03 10.78 -10.50
N SER A 500 13.10 10.10 -10.09
CA SER A 500 14.27 9.82 -10.94
C SER A 500 14.92 8.48 -10.61
N THR A 501 15.98 8.12 -11.34
CA THR A 501 16.80 6.93 -11.13
C THR A 501 18.21 7.27 -10.64
N LYS A 502 18.38 8.44 -10.01
CA LYS A 502 19.67 8.91 -9.49
C LYS A 502 20.07 8.10 -8.26
N THR A 503 21.34 7.72 -8.20
CA THR A 503 21.90 6.90 -7.11
C THR A 503 22.74 7.71 -6.13
N ILE A 504 22.88 7.16 -4.91
CA ILE A 504 23.70 7.68 -3.82
C ILE A 504 25.06 6.97 -3.88
N ASP A 505 26.16 7.72 -3.85
CA ASP A 505 27.53 7.19 -3.68
C ASP A 505 28.40 8.28 -3.03
N TYR A 506 28.90 8.00 -1.83
CA TYR A 506 29.75 8.88 -1.01
C TYR A 506 31.01 8.17 -0.54
N GLY A 507 32.17 8.78 -0.81
CA GLY A 507 33.46 8.21 -0.45
C GLY A 507 34.27 9.06 0.54
N ILE A 508 35.17 8.40 1.26
CA ILE A 508 36.29 9.04 1.94
C ILE A 508 37.44 9.19 0.95
N LYS A 509 37.65 10.41 0.45
CA LYS A 509 38.66 10.71 -0.57
C LYS A 509 40.08 10.74 0.00
N SER A 510 40.27 11.36 1.16
CA SER A 510 41.58 11.38 1.84
C SER A 510 41.47 11.57 3.35
N VAL A 511 42.47 11.05 4.07
CA VAL A 511 42.67 11.20 5.51
C VAL A 511 44.13 11.63 5.69
N GLU A 512 44.35 12.87 6.12
CA GLU A 512 45.67 13.51 6.13
C GLU A 512 45.99 14.07 7.52
N ALA A 513 47.24 13.95 7.94
CA ALA A 513 47.71 14.61 9.15
C ALA A 513 47.62 16.14 9.00
N ALA A 514 47.16 16.83 10.05
CA ALA A 514 47.04 18.28 10.06
C ALA A 514 47.47 18.83 11.43
N GLY A 515 48.77 18.74 11.73
CA GLY A 515 49.31 19.12 13.04
C GLY A 515 48.83 18.16 14.13
N ASN A 516 48.14 18.68 15.14
CA ASN A 516 47.52 17.86 16.20
C ASN A 516 46.10 17.39 15.82
N ASP A 517 45.63 17.73 14.63
CA ASP A 517 44.32 17.36 14.10
C ASP A 517 44.48 16.42 12.90
N THR A 518 43.36 15.87 12.42
CA THR A 518 43.29 15.10 11.17
C THR A 518 42.32 15.79 10.22
N LYS A 519 42.75 15.98 8.97
CA LYS A 519 41.89 16.52 7.90
C LYS A 519 41.28 15.36 7.11
N LEU A 520 39.96 15.32 7.06
CA LEU A 520 39.18 14.38 6.26
C LEU A 520 38.67 15.10 5.01
N THR A 521 38.88 14.51 3.83
CA THR A 521 38.21 14.95 2.60
C THR A 521 37.16 13.91 2.23
N LEU A 522 35.90 14.33 2.20
CA LEU A 522 34.76 13.51 1.76
C LEU A 522 34.38 13.91 0.34
N GLU A 523 33.84 12.98 -0.43
CA GLU A 523 33.32 13.23 -1.77
C GLU A 523 31.96 12.59 -2.02
N ARG A 524 31.16 13.24 -2.87
CA ARG A 524 29.93 12.71 -3.42
C ARG A 524 30.21 12.31 -4.87
N VAL A 525 30.19 11.02 -5.15
CA VAL A 525 30.39 10.47 -6.50
C VAL A 525 29.04 10.34 -7.21
N GLY A 526 28.03 9.86 -6.49
CA GLY A 526 26.67 9.64 -6.99
C GLY A 526 25.91 10.93 -7.25
N MET A 527 24.84 10.86 -8.04
CA MET A 527 24.07 12.05 -8.44
C MET A 527 23.12 12.57 -7.34
N MET A 528 22.76 11.73 -6.37
CA MET A 528 21.82 12.09 -5.30
C MET A 528 22.54 12.67 -4.07
N PRO A 529 22.26 13.94 -3.68
CA PRO A 529 22.75 14.49 -2.43
C PRO A 529 22.04 13.85 -1.23
N MET A 530 22.74 13.68 -0.10
CA MET A 530 22.26 13.09 1.15
C MET A 530 22.92 13.78 2.34
N PRO A 531 22.25 13.89 3.51
CA PRO A 531 22.96 14.17 4.75
C PRO A 531 23.88 13.00 5.10
N VAL A 532 25.07 13.27 5.64
CA VAL A 532 26.10 12.23 5.88
C VAL A 532 26.44 12.11 7.36
N ASP A 533 26.29 10.91 7.91
CA ASP A 533 26.80 10.53 9.22
C ASP A 533 28.21 9.94 9.06
N VAL A 534 29.23 10.55 9.67
CA VAL A 534 30.61 10.03 9.67
C VAL A 534 31.00 9.65 11.09
N VAL A 535 31.36 8.39 11.30
CA VAL A 535 31.84 7.90 12.60
C VAL A 535 33.35 7.73 12.55
N VAL A 536 34.04 8.32 13.52
CA VAL A 536 35.47 8.16 13.76
C VAL A 536 35.64 7.23 14.95
N THR A 537 36.34 6.12 14.76
CA THR A 537 36.70 5.17 15.81
C THR A 537 38.17 5.34 16.15
N TYR A 538 38.48 5.47 17.43
CA TYR A 538 39.84 5.64 17.93
C TYR A 538 40.48 4.31 18.33
N GLN A 539 41.81 4.32 18.50
CA GLN A 539 42.58 3.14 18.90
C GLN A 539 42.16 2.59 20.28
N ASP A 540 41.70 3.47 21.18
CA ASP A 540 41.17 3.09 22.51
C ASP A 540 39.74 2.53 22.47
N GLY A 541 39.12 2.45 21.29
CA GLY A 541 37.76 1.97 21.08
C GLY A 541 36.67 3.03 21.30
N SER A 542 37.01 4.24 21.75
CA SER A 542 36.05 5.34 21.81
C SER A 542 35.66 5.81 20.40
N GLN A 543 34.46 6.37 20.28
CA GLN A 543 33.90 6.83 19.00
C GLN A 543 33.32 8.23 19.12
N GLU A 544 33.39 8.98 18.02
CA GLU A 544 32.67 10.24 17.85
C GLU A 544 31.99 10.30 16.48
N MET A 545 30.98 11.16 16.36
CA MET A 545 30.24 11.37 15.13
C MET A 545 30.38 12.81 14.63
N ILE A 546 30.59 12.94 13.33
CA ILE A 546 30.50 14.18 12.57
C ILE A 546 29.26 14.08 11.69
N TYR A 547 28.37 15.05 11.79
CA TYR A 547 27.16 15.11 10.95
C TYR A 547 27.29 16.18 9.88
N LEU A 548 27.02 15.81 8.63
CA LEU A 548 27.00 16.72 7.50
C LEU A 548 25.58 16.86 6.92
N PRO A 549 24.72 17.72 7.51
CA PRO A 549 23.40 17.98 6.96
C PRO A 549 23.48 18.67 5.61
N LEU A 550 22.53 18.39 4.71
CA LEU A 550 22.40 19.15 3.47
C LEU A 550 22.00 20.60 3.75
N VAL A 551 22.43 21.54 2.90
CA VAL A 551 21.92 22.91 2.95
C VAL A 551 20.44 22.97 2.54
N ILE A 552 20.03 22.11 1.61
CA ILE A 552 18.67 22.10 1.03
C ILE A 552 17.61 21.54 1.98
N GLN A 553 17.98 20.69 2.95
CA GLN A 553 17.01 20.17 3.93
C GLN A 553 16.64 21.17 5.05
N ARG A 554 17.23 22.37 5.05
CA ARG A 554 16.94 23.50 5.98
C ARG A 554 16.97 23.18 7.48
N GLY A 555 17.72 22.18 7.90
CA GLY A 555 17.84 21.84 9.31
C GLY A 555 18.77 20.66 9.54
N SER A 556 18.61 19.98 10.67
CA SER A 556 19.41 18.83 11.07
C SER A 556 18.58 17.88 11.91
N LYS A 557 18.73 16.57 11.70
CA LYS A 557 18.11 15.57 12.57
C LYS A 557 18.66 15.64 14.00
N PRO A 558 17.88 15.27 15.03
CA PRO A 558 18.37 15.14 16.40
C PRO A 558 19.49 14.08 16.50
N GLU A 559 20.21 14.06 17.62
CA GLU A 559 21.08 12.92 17.94
C GLU A 559 20.22 11.68 18.21
N GLU A 560 20.67 10.52 17.72
CA GLU A 560 19.92 9.26 17.84
C GLU A 560 20.49 8.41 18.97
N ALA A 561 19.60 7.75 19.73
CA ALA A 561 20.00 6.81 20.76
C ALA A 561 20.77 5.63 20.14
N GLY A 562 21.88 5.22 20.78
CA GLY A 562 22.73 4.14 20.31
C GLY A 562 23.78 4.55 19.27
N MET A 563 23.78 5.79 18.78
CA MET A 563 24.83 6.33 17.93
C MET A 563 25.94 7.01 18.75
N PRO A 564 27.19 7.07 18.25
CA PRO A 564 28.25 7.85 18.88
C PRO A 564 27.86 9.32 19.05
N LYS A 565 28.43 9.97 20.07
CA LYS A 565 28.15 11.39 20.36
C LYS A 565 28.52 12.27 19.16
N ARG A 566 27.61 13.14 18.74
CA ARG A 566 27.87 14.12 17.69
C ARG A 566 28.73 15.25 18.26
N VAL A 567 29.97 15.33 17.82
CA VAL A 567 30.92 16.38 18.25
C VAL A 567 30.93 17.57 17.30
N LYS A 568 30.49 17.37 16.05
CA LYS A 568 30.51 18.40 15.01
C LYS A 568 29.32 18.29 14.07
N THR A 569 28.80 19.44 13.65
CA THR A 569 27.80 19.56 12.59
C THR A 569 28.30 20.56 11.54
N GLN A 570 28.40 20.15 10.29
CA GLN A 570 28.90 20.99 9.19
C GLN A 570 28.00 20.84 7.96
N LYS A 571 27.32 21.92 7.55
CA LYS A 571 26.44 21.86 6.38
C LYS A 571 27.23 21.58 5.09
N TRP A 572 26.71 20.68 4.25
CA TRP A 572 27.25 20.35 2.94
C TRP A 572 26.33 20.88 1.82
N PRO A 573 26.76 21.92 1.05
CA PRO A 573 26.03 22.35 -0.14
C PRO A 573 26.03 21.26 -1.21
N TRP A 574 24.87 20.88 -1.75
CA TRP A 574 24.72 19.77 -2.70
C TRP A 574 25.54 19.96 -3.99
N THR A 575 25.83 21.20 -4.39
CA THR A 575 26.65 21.54 -5.55
C THR A 575 28.14 21.28 -5.35
N ASN A 576 28.58 21.14 -4.10
CA ASN A 576 29.97 20.89 -3.78
C ASN A 576 30.20 19.37 -3.76
N TYR A 577 30.92 18.86 -4.74
CA TYR A 577 31.20 17.41 -4.83
C TYR A 577 32.20 16.92 -3.79
N THR A 578 32.94 17.82 -3.13
CA THR A 578 33.85 17.50 -2.04
C THR A 578 33.64 18.45 -0.87
N THR A 579 33.93 17.98 0.34
CA THR A 579 34.00 18.80 1.55
C THR A 579 35.14 18.34 2.44
N GLU A 580 35.77 19.29 3.14
CA GLU A 580 36.82 18.99 4.12
C GLU A 580 36.28 19.13 5.54
N VAL A 581 36.68 18.23 6.44
CA VAL A 581 36.33 18.26 7.86
C VAL A 581 37.56 17.99 8.73
N MET A 582 37.80 18.87 9.69
CA MET A 582 38.80 18.65 10.75
C MET A 582 38.24 17.78 11.88
N VAL A 583 38.98 16.74 12.24
CA VAL A 583 38.84 15.92 13.46
C VAL A 583 39.87 16.42 14.47
N GLY A 584 39.42 16.74 15.69
CA GLY A 584 40.26 17.34 16.73
C GLY A 584 41.21 16.38 17.45
N ARG A 585 41.75 15.40 16.71
CA ARG A 585 42.74 14.43 17.20
C ARG A 585 43.79 14.11 16.14
N PRO A 586 45.03 13.76 16.54
CA PRO A 586 46.07 13.31 15.63
C PRO A 586 45.64 12.04 14.88
N ILE A 587 46.10 11.91 13.63
CA ILE A 587 45.79 10.74 12.78
C ILE A 587 46.25 9.42 13.43
N ALA A 588 47.28 9.47 14.27
CA ALA A 588 47.79 8.31 14.99
C ALA A 588 46.80 7.73 16.01
N ASP A 589 45.88 8.55 16.53
CA ASP A 589 44.87 8.14 17.50
C ASP A 589 43.65 7.49 16.81
N ILE A 590 43.48 7.70 15.51
CA ILE A 590 42.36 7.20 14.73
C ILE A 590 42.66 5.75 14.32
N LYS A 591 41.67 4.88 14.52
CA LYS A 591 41.66 3.50 14.05
C LYS A 591 40.97 3.40 12.69
N SER A 592 39.74 3.90 12.60
CA SER A 592 38.97 3.87 11.35
C SER A 592 38.00 5.04 11.25
N ILE A 593 37.62 5.36 10.02
CA ILE A 593 36.57 6.33 9.70
C ILE A 593 35.57 5.64 8.77
N GLU A 594 34.28 5.81 9.04
CA GLU A 594 33.21 5.16 8.31
C GLU A 594 32.03 6.11 8.06
N ILE A 595 31.58 6.16 6.81
CA ILE A 595 30.34 6.83 6.38
C ILE A 595 29.17 5.86 6.57
N ASP A 596 28.13 6.31 7.28
CA ASP A 596 26.90 5.56 7.58
C ASP A 596 27.15 4.11 8.04
N PRO A 597 27.65 3.91 9.27
CA PRO A 597 27.72 2.56 9.85
C PRO A 597 26.34 1.96 10.16
N SER A 598 25.24 2.74 10.05
CA SER A 598 23.88 2.25 10.30
C SER A 598 23.32 1.42 9.15
N LEU A 599 23.95 1.49 7.98
CA LEU A 599 23.54 0.80 6.74
C LEU A 599 22.20 1.28 6.15
N ARG A 600 21.61 2.34 6.69
CA ARG A 600 20.33 2.90 6.24
C ARG A 600 20.47 3.85 5.05
N MET A 601 21.67 4.34 4.76
CA MET A 601 21.94 5.04 3.52
C MET A 601 22.18 4.01 2.41
N ALA A 602 21.31 4.00 1.40
CA ALA A 602 21.39 3.16 0.20
C ALA A 602 22.49 3.64 -0.76
N ASP A 603 23.69 3.75 -0.22
CA ASP A 603 24.93 3.99 -0.97
C ASP A 603 25.25 2.76 -1.82
N VAL A 604 25.30 2.94 -3.15
CA VAL A 604 25.50 1.83 -4.08
C VAL A 604 26.94 1.32 -4.11
N ASN A 605 27.89 2.06 -3.52
CA ASN A 605 29.31 1.70 -3.53
C ASN A 605 29.93 1.83 -2.13
N ARG A 606 29.60 0.90 -1.24
CA ARG A 606 30.11 0.93 0.14
C ARG A 606 31.63 0.73 0.30
N GLU A 607 32.33 0.29 -0.74
CA GLU A 607 33.77 0.03 -0.67
C GLU A 607 34.58 1.31 -0.43
N ASN A 608 34.05 2.49 -0.77
CA ASN A 608 34.70 3.78 -0.52
C ASN A 608 34.22 4.47 0.77
N ASN A 609 33.26 3.88 1.51
CA ASN A 609 32.68 4.47 2.72
C ASN A 609 33.59 4.32 3.95
N ARG A 610 34.60 3.45 3.91
CA ARG A 610 35.38 3.09 5.10
C ARG A 610 36.88 3.07 4.83
N VAL A 611 37.62 3.68 5.76
CA VAL A 611 39.09 3.68 5.73
C VAL A 611 39.62 3.20 7.09
N GLU A 612 40.48 2.18 7.06
CA GLU A 612 41.33 1.80 8.19
C GLU A 612 42.61 2.63 8.15
N VAL A 613 42.91 3.36 9.22
CA VAL A 613 44.09 4.22 9.27
C VAL A 613 45.32 3.36 9.52
N SER A 614 46.17 3.24 8.50
CA SER A 614 47.40 2.47 8.56
C SER A 614 48.57 3.29 9.10
N THR A 615 49.62 2.59 9.56
CA THR A 615 50.88 3.22 10.01
C THR A 615 51.60 3.98 8.89
N GLU A 616 51.31 3.70 7.62
CA GLU A 616 51.87 4.43 6.48
C GLU A 616 51.17 5.77 6.25
N MET A 617 49.86 5.83 6.49
CA MET A 617 49.09 7.08 6.42
C MET A 617 49.49 8.06 7.52
N GLN A 618 49.97 7.56 8.66
CA GLN A 618 50.49 8.38 9.76
C GLN A 618 51.83 9.07 9.43
N LYS A 619 52.54 8.64 8.39
CA LYS A 619 53.87 9.15 8.00
C LYS A 619 53.84 10.17 6.87
N LYS A 620 52.71 10.29 6.17
CA LYS A 620 52.46 11.26 5.10
C LYS A 620 51.72 12.45 5.67
#